data_AF-B2A568-F1
#
_entry.id   AF-B2A568-F1
#
_cell.length_a   1.000
_cell.length_b   1.000
_cell.length_c   1.000
_cell.angle_alpha   90.00
_cell.angle_beta   90.00
_cell.angle_gamma   90.00
#
_symmetry.space_group_name_H-M   'P 1'
#
loop_
_entity.id
_entity.type
_entity.pdbx_description
1 polymer ?
#
loop_
_entity_poly.entity_id
_entity_poly.type
_entity_poly.pdbx_seq_one_letter_code
_entity_poly.pdbx_strand_id
1 'polypeptide(L)'
;MENTISITELVPYSPEELLGKEDYFLEKIKTFIDKVRKERTDLDNYRLNDVGFIPKEDAVLIKLYFKWDHNAKEQIPDKEKIIDIRQYLST
;
A
#
# COMPACT_ATOMS: atom_id res chain seq x y z
N MET A 1 15.04 -10.20 -15.56
CA MET A 1 13.86 -10.71 -14.83
C MET A 1 13.49 -9.63 -13.84
N GLU A 2 12.32 -9.01 -13.97
CA GLU A 2 11.87 -8.06 -12.95
C GLU A 2 11.44 -8.87 -11.72
N ASN A 3 12.21 -8.76 -10.64
CA ASN A 3 11.85 -9.39 -9.38
C ASN A 3 10.68 -8.60 -8.78
N THR A 4 9.47 -9.03 -9.11
CA THR A 4 8.22 -8.45 -8.59
C THR A 4 7.56 -9.44 -7.64
N ILE A 5 7.16 -8.96 -6.47
CA ILE A 5 6.38 -9.71 -5.50
C ILE A 5 5.02 -9.03 -5.35
N SER A 6 3.96 -9.80 -5.17
CA SER A 6 2.66 -9.22 -4.79
C SER A 6 2.09 -9.88 -3.55
N ILE A 7 1.47 -9.07 -2.70
CA ILE A 7 0.77 -9.54 -1.50
C ILE A 7 -0.67 -9.06 -1.57
N THR A 8 -1.62 -9.93 -1.20
CA THR A 8 -3.04 -9.65 -1.31
C THR A 8 -3.74 -9.87 0.02
N GLU A 9 -4.62 -8.95 0.38
CA GLU A 9 -5.50 -9.06 1.55
C GLU A 9 -6.94 -8.76 1.12
N LEU A 10 -7.88 -9.54 1.66
CA LEU A 10 -9.31 -9.34 1.46
C LEU A 10 -9.85 -8.45 2.57
N VAL A 11 -10.38 -7.30 2.21
CA VAL A 11 -10.99 -6.36 3.16
C VAL A 11 -12.51 -6.45 3.00
N PRO A 12 -13.25 -7.02 3.96
CA PRO A 12 -14.70 -7.06 3.90
C PRO A 12 -15.29 -5.64 3.93
N TYR A 13 -16.37 -5.43 3.17
CA TYR A 13 -17.16 -4.19 3.22
C TYR A 13 -18.64 -4.51 2.95
N SER A 14 -19.55 -3.78 3.61
CA SER A 14 -20.94 -3.74 3.17
C SER A 14 -21.13 -2.62 2.13
N PRO A 15 -21.84 -2.84 1.00
CA PRO A 15 -22.11 -1.79 0.01
C PRO A 15 -22.72 -0.50 0.60
N GLU A 16 -23.45 -0.63 1.71
CA GLU A 16 -24.02 0.49 2.47
C GLU A 16 -22.95 1.34 3.17
N GLU A 17 -21.77 0.77 3.43
CA GLU A 17 -20.63 1.44 4.05
C GLU A 17 -19.74 2.17 3.04
N LEU A 18 -19.93 1.98 1.73
CA LEU A 18 -19.10 2.61 0.69
C LEU A 18 -19.39 4.09 0.48
N LEU A 19 -20.61 4.55 0.74
CA LEU A 19 -20.99 5.95 0.51
C LEU A 19 -20.34 6.86 1.57
N GLY A 20 -19.33 7.63 1.14
CA GLY A 20 -18.69 8.66 1.96
C GLY A 20 -17.66 8.16 2.98
N LYS A 21 -17.15 6.93 2.85
CA LYS A 21 -16.11 6.37 3.73
C LYS A 21 -14.76 6.14 3.02
N GLU A 22 -14.37 7.05 2.15
CA GLU A 22 -13.05 7.02 1.49
C GLU A 22 -11.91 6.92 2.53
N ASP A 23 -12.04 7.66 3.63
CA ASP A 23 -11.10 7.63 4.75
C ASP A 23 -10.96 6.24 5.40
N TYR A 24 -12.06 5.50 5.55
CA TYR A 24 -12.03 4.15 6.11
C TYR A 24 -11.20 3.19 5.24
N PHE A 25 -11.38 3.27 3.92
CA PHE A 25 -10.58 2.44 3.01
C PHE A 25 -9.11 2.85 3.01
N LEU A 26 -8.81 4.14 3.05
CA LEU A 26 -7.43 4.64 3.18
C LEU A 26 -6.77 4.14 4.46
N GLU A 27 -7.47 4.13 5.60
CA GLU A 27 -6.97 3.57 6.85
C GLU A 27 -6.72 2.06 6.77
N LYS A 28 -7.62 1.30 6.11
CA LYS A 28 -7.42 -0.14 5.90
C LYS A 28 -6.22 -0.43 5.02
N ILE A 29 -6.02 0.34 3.96
CA ILE A 29 -4.86 0.22 3.07
C ILE A 29 -3.56 0.52 3.84
N LYS A 30 -3.52 1.63 4.61
CA LYS A 30 -2.35 1.97 5.44
C LYS A 30 -2.02 0.87 6.43
N THR A 31 -3.04 0.38 7.15
CA THR A 31 -2.90 -0.73 8.10
C THR A 31 -2.33 -1.97 7.42
N PHE A 32 -2.80 -2.30 6.21
CA PHE A 32 -2.30 -3.44 5.45
C PHE A 32 -0.84 -3.25 5.02
N ILE A 33 -0.47 -2.06 4.54
CA ILE A 33 0.91 -1.74 4.17
C ILE A 33 1.85 -1.86 5.39
N ASP A 34 1.45 -1.32 6.53
CA ASP A 34 2.26 -1.35 7.76
C ASP A 34 2.41 -2.78 8.30
N LYS A 35 1.33 -3.56 8.26
CA LYS A 35 1.35 -4.99 8.58
C LYS A 35 2.34 -5.74 7.69
N VAL A 36 2.27 -5.52 6.37
CA VAL A 36 3.19 -6.16 5.43
C VAL A 36 4.64 -5.73 5.70
N ARG A 37 4.91 -4.45 5.93
CA ARG A 37 6.25 -3.96 6.27
C ARG A 37 6.81 -4.59 7.54
N LYS A 38 5.96 -4.82 8.55
CA LYS A 38 6.36 -5.40 9.82
C LYS A 38 6.57 -6.91 9.75
N GLU A 39 5.74 -7.63 9.00
CA GLU A 39 5.73 -9.11 8.95
C GLU A 39 6.63 -9.69 7.85
N ARG A 40 6.95 -8.93 6.79
CA ARG A 40 7.68 -9.41 5.60
C ARG A 40 9.07 -8.78 5.50
N THR A 41 9.99 -9.23 6.34
CA THR A 41 11.41 -8.81 6.30
C THR A 41 12.14 -9.24 5.02
N ASP A 42 11.59 -10.22 4.29
CA ASP A 42 12.07 -10.58 2.94
C ASP A 42 11.85 -9.47 1.91
N LEU A 43 11.04 -8.46 2.24
CA LEU A 43 10.77 -7.29 1.41
C LEU A 43 11.66 -6.08 1.70
N ASP A 44 12.67 -6.18 2.58
CA ASP A 44 13.53 -5.03 2.94
C ASP A 44 14.20 -4.35 1.73
N ASN A 45 14.46 -5.13 0.66
CA ASN A 45 15.04 -4.63 -0.60
C ASN A 45 13.99 -4.35 -1.68
N TYR A 46 12.71 -4.41 -1.34
CA TYR A 46 11.61 -4.15 -2.26
C TYR A 46 10.90 -2.86 -1.87
N ARG A 47 10.49 -2.08 -2.88
CA ARG A 47 9.61 -0.93 -2.68
C ARG A 47 8.21 -1.23 -3.16
N LEU A 48 7.23 -0.70 -2.44
CA LEU A 48 5.86 -0.66 -2.91
C LEU A 48 5.82 0.18 -4.20
N ASN A 49 5.44 -0.47 -5.29
CA ASN A 49 5.39 0.10 -6.63
C ASN A 49 3.96 0.49 -7.02
N ASP A 50 2.98 -0.33 -6.65
CA ASP A 50 1.57 -0.12 -7.02
C ASP A 50 0.60 -0.78 -6.03
N VAL A 51 -0.64 -0.32 -6.02
CA VAL A 51 -1.75 -0.87 -5.23
C VAL A 51 -2.96 -1.09 -6.13
N GLY A 52 -3.35 -2.35 -6.30
CA GLY A 52 -4.53 -2.75 -7.06
C GLY A 52 -5.74 -3.01 -6.17
N PHE A 53 -6.92 -2.65 -6.67
CA PHE A 53 -8.21 -2.89 -6.02
C PHE A 53 -9.09 -3.75 -6.93
N ILE A 54 -9.62 -4.85 -6.40
CA ILE A 54 -10.55 -5.72 -7.12
C ILE A 54 -11.82 -5.83 -6.28
N PRO A 55 -12.93 -5.17 -6.67
CA PRO A 55 -14.19 -5.28 -5.95
C PRO A 55 -14.75 -6.70 -6.05
N LYS A 56 -15.36 -7.17 -4.96
CA LYS A 56 -16.15 -8.38 -4.81
C LYS A 56 -17.51 -7.99 -4.23
N GLU A 57 -18.43 -8.95 -4.17
CA GLU A 57 -19.82 -8.71 -3.76
C GLU A 57 -19.93 -8.13 -2.33
N ASP A 58 -19.03 -8.56 -1.44
CA ASP A 58 -19.02 -8.25 0.00
C ASP A 58 -17.63 -7.83 0.53
N ALA A 59 -16.69 -7.56 -0.38
CA ALA A 59 -15.29 -7.28 -0.01
C ALA A 59 -14.50 -6.61 -1.15
N VAL A 60 -13.40 -5.93 -0.81
CA VAL A 60 -12.39 -5.50 -1.79
C VAL A 60 -11.14 -6.32 -1.57
N LEU A 61 -10.63 -6.93 -2.63
CA LEU A 61 -9.28 -7.47 -2.65
C LEU A 61 -8.30 -6.33 -2.91
N ILE A 62 -7.40 -6.10 -1.96
CA ILE A 62 -6.32 -5.14 -2.07
C ILE A 62 -5.05 -5.91 -2.39
N LYS A 63 -4.36 -5.54 -3.46
CA LYS A 63 -3.12 -6.18 -3.90
C LYS A 63 -1.98 -5.17 -3.94
N LEU A 64 -1.01 -5.35 -3.07
CA LEU A 64 0.23 -4.56 -3.02
C LEU A 64 1.25 -5.18 -3.95
N TYR A 65 1.82 -4.38 -4.85
CA TYR A 65 2.85 -4.79 -5.79
C TYR A 65 4.18 -4.20 -5.36
N PHE A 66 5.16 -5.06 -5.18
CA PHE A 66 6.50 -4.73 -4.75
C PHE A 66 7.48 -4.99 -5.88
N LYS A 67 8.37 -4.04 -6.13
CA LYS A 67 9.46 -4.17 -7.11
C LYS A 67 10.79 -4.13 -6.37
N TRP A 68 11.70 -5.03 -6.74
CA TRP A 68 13.05 -5.00 -6.19
C TRP A 68 13.69 -3.65 -6.49
N ASP A 69 14.16 -2.98 -5.44
CA ASP A 69 14.92 -1.74 -5.54
C ASP A 69 16.40 -2.06 -5.42
N HIS A 70 17.10 -1.96 -6.55
CA HIS A 70 18.55 -2.15 -6.60
C HIS A 70 19.33 -1.15 -5.73
N ASN A 71 18.70 -0.05 -5.31
CA ASN A 71 19.29 0.99 -4.46
C ASN A 71 18.90 0.86 -2.97
N ALA A 72 18.15 -0.17 -2.55
CA ALA A 72 17.65 -0.32 -1.18
C ALA A 72 18.76 -0.49 -0.12
N LYS A 73 20.01 -0.75 -0.52
CA LYS A 73 21.17 -0.88 0.38
C LYS A 73 21.66 0.44 0.99
N GLU A 74 21.18 1.60 0.53
CA GLU A 74 21.43 2.86 1.23
C GLU A 74 20.34 3.11 2.27
N GLN A 75 20.40 2.36 3.38
CA GLN A 75 19.65 2.70 4.59
C GLN A 75 20.16 4.04 5.13
N ILE A 76 19.52 5.13 4.72
CA ILE A 76 19.46 6.33 5.57
C ILE A 76 18.35 6.05 6.58
N PRO A 77 18.66 5.95 7.89
CA PRO A 77 17.65 5.70 8.90
C PRO A 77 16.63 6.86 8.91
N ASP A 78 15.36 6.49 9.11
CA ASP A 78 14.18 7.34 9.17
C ASP A 78 14.47 8.77 9.62
N LYS A 79 14.53 9.68 8.64
CA LYS A 79 14.00 11.02 8.81
C LYS A 79 12.85 11.13 7.84
N GLU A 80 11.64 11.02 8.39
CA GLU A 80 10.36 11.41 7.81
C GLU A 80 10.54 12.24 6.53
N LYS A 81 10.42 11.60 5.37
CA LYS A 81 10.03 12.34 4.17
C LYS A 81 8.56 12.66 4.33
N ILE A 82 8.27 13.78 4.97
CA ILE A 82 6.94 14.42 4.92
C ILE A 82 6.67 14.69 3.45
N ILE A 83 5.74 13.93 2.86
CA ILE A 83 5.25 14.18 1.50
C ILE A 83 4.21 15.29 1.63
N ASP A 84 4.58 16.51 1.22
CA ASP A 84 3.64 17.63 1.15
C ASP A 84 2.73 17.47 -0.07
N ILE A 85 1.53 16.93 0.17
CA ILE A 85 0.52 16.69 -0.86
C ILE A 85 -0.03 17.99 -1.48
N ARG A 86 0.22 19.17 -0.88
CA ARG A 86 -0.21 20.47 -1.46
C ARG A 86 0.45 20.77 -2.80
N GLN A 87 1.62 20.19 -3.05
CA GLN A 87 2.32 20.30 -4.33
C GLN A 87 1.59 19.64 -5.50
N TYR A 88 0.63 18.75 -5.21
CA TYR A 88 -0.19 18.05 -6.21
C TYR A 88 -1.61 18.63 -6.33
N LEU A 89 -1.94 19.63 -5.51
CA LEU A 89 -3.27 20.25 -5.45
C LEU A 89 -3.28 21.68 -6.02
N SER A 90 -2.20 22.12 -6.65
CA SER A 90 -2.14 23.45 -7.29
C SER A 90 -2.70 23.40 -8.70
N THR A 91 -3.99 23.74 -8.84
CA THR A 91 -4.60 24.30 -10.06
C THR A 91 -5.04 25.71 -9.78
#